data_AF-A0A453FIZ8-F1
#
_entry.id   AF-A0A453FIZ8-F1
#
_cell.length_a   1.000
_cell.length_b   1.000
_cell.length_c   1.000
_cell.angle_alpha   90.00
_cell.angle_beta   90.00
_cell.angle_gamma   90.00
#
_symmetry.space_group_name_H-M   'P 1'
#
loop_
_entity.id
_entity.type
_entity.pdbx_description
1 polymer ?
#
loop_
_entity_poly.entity_id
_entity_poly.type
_entity_poly.pdbx_seq_one_letter_code
_entity_poly.pdbx_strand_id
1 'polypeptide(L)'
;QPRRHLLTTGWSSFVNKKKLVSGDAVLFLRGDDGELRLGVRRAIQLKNEALLKAFNSNSSKIHTLSAVANSLKHRSVFHICYNPRFVN
;
A
#
# COMPACT_ATOMS: atom_id res chain seq x y z
N GLN A 1 2.80 1.26 39.84
CA GLN A 1 2.70 1.47 38.37
C GLN A 1 3.19 0.21 37.65
N PRO A 2 2.43 -0.38 36.70
CA PRO A 2 2.93 -1.51 35.89
C PRO A 2 4.05 -1.07 34.93
N ARG A 3 5.04 -1.95 34.70
CA ARG A 3 6.11 -1.72 33.72
C ARG A 3 5.57 -1.80 32.28
N ARG A 4 6.06 -0.92 31.39
CA ARG A 4 5.65 -0.84 29.97
C ARG A 4 6.86 -0.53 29.09
N HIS A 5 6.90 -1.09 27.89
CA HIS A 5 7.83 -0.69 26.84
C HIS A 5 7.24 0.51 26.10
N LEU A 6 8.05 1.53 25.85
CA LEU A 6 7.62 2.80 25.28
C LEU A 6 8.58 3.22 24.18
N LEU A 7 8.02 3.65 23.05
CA LEU A 7 8.75 4.46 22.08
C LEU A 7 8.62 5.91 22.53
N THR A 8 9.76 6.56 22.79
CA THR A 8 9.81 7.92 23.32
C THR A 8 10.37 8.86 22.25
N THR A 9 11.66 9.18 22.31
CA THR A 9 12.33 10.10 21.40
C THR A 9 12.21 9.62 19.95
N GLY A 10 11.86 10.53 19.04
CA GLY A 10 11.70 10.25 17.61
C GLY A 10 10.32 9.70 17.20
N TRP A 11 9.50 9.20 18.14
CA TRP A 11 8.19 8.64 17.80
C TRP A 11 7.23 9.68 17.21
N SER A 12 7.13 10.86 17.83
CA SER A 12 6.27 11.95 17.33
C SER A 12 6.70 12.44 15.94
N SER A 13 8.00 12.56 15.69
CA SER A 13 8.54 12.93 14.38
C SER A 13 8.22 11.87 13.32
N PHE A 14 8.35 10.58 13.67
CA PHE A 14 7.96 9.48 12.78
C PHE A 14 6.47 9.54 12.42
N VAL A 15 5.60 9.68 13.42
CA VAL A 15 4.14 9.82 13.25
C VAL A 15 3.81 10.97 12.32
N ASN A 16 4.40 12.16 12.55
CA ASN A 16 4.16 13.35 11.74
C ASN A 16 4.68 13.20 10.30
N LYS A 17 5.91 12.75 10.13
CA LYS A 17 6.54 12.57 8.82
C LYS A 17 5.81 11.52 7.98
N LYS A 18 5.34 10.45 8.62
CA LYS A 18 4.51 9.43 7.99
C LYS A 18 3.03 9.81 7.99
N LYS A 19 2.60 10.97 8.48
CA LYS A 19 1.19 11.40 8.53
C LYS A 19 0.25 10.32 9.10
N LEU A 20 0.68 9.63 10.16
CA LEU A 20 -0.12 8.54 10.75
C LEU A 20 -1.30 9.14 11.52
N VAL A 21 -2.43 8.46 11.45
CA VAL A 21 -3.63 8.80 12.23
C VAL A 21 -4.07 7.60 13.06
N SER A 22 -4.96 7.81 14.03
CA SER A 22 -5.57 6.71 14.76
C SER A 22 -6.22 5.70 13.80
N GLY A 23 -5.98 4.40 14.03
CA GLY A 23 -6.40 3.30 13.16
C GLY A 23 -5.35 2.86 12.14
N ASP A 24 -4.33 3.67 11.84
CA ASP A 24 -3.16 3.18 11.11
C ASP A 24 -2.36 2.20 11.99
N ALA A 25 -1.72 1.22 11.35
CA ALA A 25 -0.86 0.25 12.01
C ALA A 25 0.60 0.46 11.63
N VAL A 26 1.50 0.34 12.60
CA VAL A 26 2.95 0.30 12.41
C VAL A 26 3.44 -1.12 12.71
N LEU A 27 4.15 -1.71 11.76
CA LEU A 27 4.75 -3.04 11.89
C LEU A 27 6.23 -2.89 12.21
N PHE A 28 6.70 -3.63 13.21
CA PHE A 28 8.11 -3.76 13.56
C PHE A 28 8.53 -5.20 13.24
N LEU A 29 9.54 -5.35 12.38
CA LEU A 29 10.01 -6.65 11.91
C LEU A 29 11.51 -6.73 12.15
N ARG A 30 11.99 -7.86 12.66
CA ARG A 30 13.41 -8.14 12.78
C ARG A 30 13.71 -9.38 11.94
N GLY A 31 14.59 -9.24 10.98
CA GLY A 31 15.01 -10.37 10.13
C GLY A 31 16.07 -11.22 10.83
N ASP A 32 16.43 -12.34 10.20
CA ASP A 32 17.51 -13.21 10.65
C ASP A 32 18.88 -12.51 10.60
N ASP A 33 19.00 -11.47 9.78
CA ASP A 33 20.14 -10.56 9.74
C ASP A 33 20.22 -9.62 10.95
N GLY A 34 19.24 -9.68 11.85
CA GLY A 34 19.18 -8.84 13.04
C GLY A 34 18.71 -7.41 12.77
N GLU A 35 18.55 -7.01 11.50
CA GLU A 35 18.13 -5.67 11.09
C GLU A 35 16.66 -5.41 11.42
N LEU A 36 16.39 -4.26 12.04
CA LEU A 36 15.05 -3.81 12.36
C LEU A 36 14.45 -3.03 11.19
N ARG A 37 13.27 -3.45 10.75
CA ARG A 37 12.53 -2.85 9.65
C ARG A 37 11.17 -2.37 10.15
N LEU A 38 10.73 -1.22 9.65
CA LEU A 38 9.41 -0.65 9.95
C LEU A 38 8.53 -0.62 8.71
N GLY A 39 7.31 -1.13 8.85
CA GLY A 39 6.22 -1.02 7.88
C GLY A 39 5.09 -0.13 8.40
N VAL A 40 4.34 0.49 7.48
CA VAL A 40 3.11 1.23 7.80
C VAL A 40 1.96 0.67 6.98
N ARG A 41 0.87 0.29 7.65
CA ARG A 41 -0.39 -0.07 7.01
C ARG A 41 -1.46 0.95 7.36
N ARG A 42 -2.00 1.61 6.34
CA ARG A 42 -3.06 2.60 6.53
C ARG A 42 -4.41 1.95 6.81
N ALA A 43 -5.19 2.57 7.68
CA ALA A 43 -6.61 2.26 7.81
C ALA A 43 -7.31 2.46 6.45
N ILE A 44 -8.32 1.64 6.17
CA ILE A 44 -9.17 1.84 4.99
C ILE A 44 -10.01 3.08 5.26
N GLN A 45 -9.71 4.18 4.57
CA GLN A 45 -10.55 5.37 4.60
C GLN A 45 -11.54 5.25 3.43
N LEU A 46 -12.84 5.19 3.74
CA LEU A 46 -13.93 5.22 2.74
C LEU A 46 -13.81 6.40 1.75
N LYS A 47 -13.07 7.45 2.13
CA LYS A 47 -12.76 8.62 1.29
C LYS A 47 -11.96 8.30 0.02
N ASN A 48 -11.30 7.14 -0.06
CA ASN A 48 -10.54 6.74 -1.24
C ASN A 48 -11.45 6.37 -2.43
N GLU A 49 -12.72 6.01 -2.23
CA GLU A 49 -13.64 5.62 -3.32
C GLU A 49 -13.70 6.64 -4.47
N ALA A 50 -13.61 7.93 -4.16
CA ALA A 50 -13.58 8.99 -5.17
C ALA A 50 -12.32 8.94 -6.06
N LEU A 51 -11.16 8.60 -5.50
CA LEU A 51 -9.92 8.38 -6.25
C LEU A 51 -9.96 7.03 -7.00
N LEU A 52 -10.62 6.01 -6.44
CA LEU A 52 -10.78 4.71 -7.10
C LEU A 52 -11.67 4.83 -8.35
N LYS A 53 -12.73 5.65 -8.32
CA LYS A 53 -13.55 5.98 -9.50
C LYS A 53 -12.75 6.65 -10.61
N ALA A 54 -11.81 7.54 -10.27
CA ALA A 54 -10.96 8.21 -11.25
C ALA A 54 -9.95 7.24 -11.91
N PHE A 55 -9.46 6.24 -11.19
CA PHE A 55 -8.55 5.20 -11.72
C PHE A 55 -9.28 4.18 -12.61
N ASN A 56 -10.56 3.92 -12.31
CA ASN A 56 -11.45 3.01 -13.02
C ASN A 56 -12.10 3.63 -14.28
N SER A 57 -11.41 4.56 -14.96
CA SER A 57 -11.91 5.13 -16.21
C SER A 57 -12.00 4.05 -17.31
N ASN A 58 -13.01 4.14 -18.19
CA ASN A 58 -13.21 3.15 -19.24
C ASN A 58 -12.02 3.06 -20.22
N SER A 59 -11.23 4.13 -20.37
CA SER A 59 -10.05 4.15 -21.23
C SER A 59 -8.92 3.27 -20.70
N SER A 60 -8.63 3.28 -19.39
CA SER A 60 -7.54 2.47 -18.79
C SER A 60 -7.80 0.97 -18.89
N LYS A 61 -9.08 0.56 -18.78
CA LYS A 61 -9.52 -0.83 -18.97
C LYS A 61 -9.32 -1.31 -20.41
N ILE A 62 -9.70 -0.49 -21.39
CA ILE A 62 -9.55 -0.82 -22.83
C ILE A 62 -8.08 -0.97 -23.20
N HIS A 63 -7.20 -0.07 -22.72
CA HIS A 63 -5.76 -0.19 -22.96
C HIS A 63 -5.14 -1.44 -22.33
N THR A 64 -5.61 -1.84 -21.14
CA THR A 64 -5.14 -3.08 -20.50
C THR A 64 -5.57 -4.31 -21.30
N LEU A 65 -6.82 -4.35 -21.76
CA LEU A 65 -7.35 -5.46 -22.56
C LEU A 65 -6.64 -5.56 -23.93
N SER A 66 -6.38 -4.44 -24.59
CA SER A 66 -5.67 -4.46 -25.88
C SER A 66 -4.21 -4.88 -25.73
N ALA A 67 -3.52 -4.46 -24.66
CA ALA A 67 -2.18 -4.93 -24.36
C ALA A 67 -2.13 -6.45 -24.15
N VAL A 68 -3.10 -7.01 -23.43
CA VAL A 68 -3.22 -8.47 -23.24
C VAL A 68 -3.49 -9.16 -24.58
N ALA A 69 -4.46 -8.68 -25.37
CA ALA A 69 -4.82 -9.29 -26.65
C ALA A 69 -3.65 -9.31 -27.65
N ASN A 70 -2.91 -8.20 -27.74
CA ASN A 70 -1.71 -8.12 -28.57
C ASN A 70 -0.63 -9.08 -28.10
N SER A 71 -0.43 -9.18 -26.78
CA SER A 71 0.58 -10.07 -26.21
C SER A 71 0.27 -11.55 -26.45
N LEU A 72 -1.01 -11.92 -26.42
CA LEU A 72 -1.47 -13.26 -26.80
C LEU A 72 -1.21 -13.54 -28.29
N LYS A 73 -1.52 -12.58 -29.17
CA LYS A 73 -1.30 -12.71 -30.62
C LYS A 73 0.18 -12.88 -30.97
N HIS A 74 1.06 -12.14 -30.28
CA HIS A 74 2.50 -12.11 -30.57
C HIS A 74 3.32 -13.04 -29.67
N ARG A 75 2.68 -13.84 -28.79
CA ARG A 75 3.34 -14.67 -27.76
C ARG A 75 4.40 -13.90 -26.97
N SER A 76 4.09 -12.65 -26.62
CA SER A 76 4.98 -11.76 -25.89
C SER A 76 4.53 -11.58 -24.43
N VAL A 77 5.43 -11.08 -23.59
CA VAL A 77 5.13 -10.78 -22.18
C VAL A 77 4.26 -9.52 -22.07
N PHE A 78 3.38 -9.50 -21.07
CA PHE A 78 2.67 -8.30 -20.63
C PHE A 78 2.82 -8.14 -19.10
N HIS A 79 2.60 -6.93 -18.60
CA HIS A 79 2.73 -6.61 -17.19
C HIS A 79 1.37 -6.47 -16.50
N ILE A 80 1.27 -7.01 -15.28
CA ILE A 80 0.10 -6.87 -14.41
C ILE A 80 0.54 -6.09 -13.15
N CYS A 81 -0.25 -5.09 -12.78
CA CYS A 81 -0.09 -4.40 -11.50
C CYS A 81 -1.11 -4.96 -10.49
N TYR A 82 -0.62 -5.67 -9.46
CA TYR A 82 -1.45 -6.18 -8.37
C TYR A 82 -1.38 -5.25 -7.15
N ASN A 83 -2.53 -4.74 -6.70
CA ASN A 83 -2.65 -3.90 -5.51
C ASN A 83 -3.52 -4.58 -4.44
N PRO A 84 -2.94 -5.28 -3.46
CA PRO A 84 -3.70 -6.00 -2.42
C PRO A 84 -4.41 -5.09 -1.41
N ARG A 85 -4.16 -3.77 -1.45
CA ARG A 85 -4.83 -2.79 -0.59
C ARG A 85 -6.03 -2.13 -1.27
N PHE A 86 -6.25 -2.44 -2.55
CA PHE A 86 -7.42 -1.97 -3.28
C PHE A 86 -8.65 -2.75 -2.82
N VAL A 87 -9.66 -2.04 -2.31
CA VAL A 87 -10.96 -2.59 -1.92
C VAL A 87 -11.98 -2.01 -2.91
N ASN A 88 -12.72 -2.88 -3.59
CA ASN A 88 -13.80 -2.51 -4.51
C ASN A 88 -15.05 -2.06 -3.74
#